data_AF-A0A453HBP4-F1
#
_entry.id   AF-A0A453HBP4-F1
#
_cell.length_a   1.000
_cell.length_b   1.000
_cell.length_c   1.000
_cell.angle_alpha   90.00
_cell.angle_beta   90.00
_cell.angle_gamma   90.00
#
_symmetry.space_group_name_H-M   'P 1'
#
loop_
_entity.id
_entity.type
_entity.pdbx_description
1 polymer ?
#
loop_
_entity_poly.entity_id
_entity_poly.type
_entity_poly.pdbx_seq_one_letter_code
_entity_poly.pdbx_strand_id
1 'polypeptide(L)'
;RQHWFIPRMNGGSVTSGGFCPKNNALVMTTSKNEVYVFDVEAKELGEWSKRHTQQLPTRFQDFPGEVIGLSFHKMSPFSVMVYSAR
;
A
#
# COMPACT_ATOMS: atom_id res chain seq x y z
N ARG A 1 25.55 -6.28 2.17
CA ARG A 1 24.20 -6.16 2.78
C ARG A 1 23.47 -5.03 2.08
N GLN A 2 22.57 -5.30 1.14
CA GLN A 2 21.78 -4.27 0.46
C GLN A 2 20.40 -4.18 1.10
N HIS A 3 20.28 -3.38 2.16
CA HIS A 3 18.98 -3.05 2.73
C HIS A 3 18.49 -1.77 2.08
N TRP A 4 17.23 -1.76 1.63
CA TRP A 4 16.56 -0.54 1.22
C TRP A 4 15.73 -0.01 2.40
N PHE A 5 15.88 1.28 2.69
CA PHE A 5 15.13 1.95 3.75
C PHE A 5 13.95 2.72 3.16
N ILE A 6 12.74 2.40 3.63
CA ILE A 6 11.52 3.12 3.29
C ILE A 6 11.20 4.07 4.47
N PRO A 7 11.10 5.40 4.24
CA PRO A 7 10.82 6.35 5.32
C PRO A 7 9.41 6.15 5.88
N ARG A 8 9.16 6.73 7.07
CA ARG A 8 7.82 6.70 7.67
C ARG A 8 6.80 7.36 6.75
N MET A 9 5.73 6.64 6.47
CA MET A 9 4.65 7.04 5.56
C MET A 9 3.69 7.98 6.27
N ASN A 10 3.94 9.29 6.16
CA ASN A 10 3.10 10.35 6.74
C ASN A 10 2.81 10.18 8.26
N GLY A 11 3.72 9.55 9.01
CA GLY A 11 3.53 9.26 10.43
C GLY A 11 2.51 8.15 10.74
N GLY A 12 1.92 7.49 9.74
CA GLY A 12 1.16 6.26 9.90
C GLY A 12 2.08 5.05 10.13
N SER A 13 1.65 4.12 10.98
CA SER A 13 2.33 2.83 11.16
C SER A 13 1.97 1.89 10.01
N VAL A 14 2.88 0.99 9.63
CA VAL A 14 2.59 -0.04 8.61
C VAL A 14 1.65 -1.07 9.24
N THR A 15 0.51 -1.34 8.58
CA THR A 15 -0.45 -2.33 9.07
C THR A 15 -0.45 -3.60 8.23
N SER A 16 -0.35 -3.47 6.91
CA SER A 16 -0.20 -4.61 6.00
C SER A 16 0.64 -4.25 4.79
N GLY A 17 1.27 -5.24 4.18
CA GLY A 17 2.08 -5.08 2.98
C GLY A 17 2.25 -6.39 2.23
N GLY A 18 2.50 -6.30 0.92
CA GLY A 18 2.79 -7.47 0.11
C GLY A 18 3.40 -7.13 -1.25
N PHE A 19 4.20 -8.06 -1.76
CA PHE A 19 4.76 -7.98 -3.10
C PHE A 19 3.74 -8.46 -4.11
N CYS A 20 3.51 -7.65 -5.13
CA CYS A 20 2.64 -8.02 -6.22
C CYS A 20 3.22 -9.23 -6.98
N PRO A 21 2.45 -10.30 -7.22
CA PRO A 21 2.98 -11.50 -7.86
C PRO A 21 3.43 -11.33 -9.31
N LYS A 22 3.08 -10.23 -9.98
CA LYS A 22 3.24 -10.04 -11.43
C LYS A 22 4.15 -8.88 -11.83
N ASN A 23 4.62 -8.08 -10.88
CA ASN A 23 5.54 -6.96 -11.14
C ASN A 23 6.37 -6.62 -9.90
N ASN A 24 7.24 -5.62 -10.00
CA ASN A 24 8.11 -5.17 -8.92
C ASN A 24 7.42 -4.26 -7.90
N ALA A 25 6.09 -4.29 -7.80
CA ALA A 25 5.36 -3.44 -6.89
C ALA A 25 5.33 -4.04 -5.48
N LEU A 26 5.72 -3.26 -4.47
CA LEU A 26 5.40 -3.51 -3.07
C LEU A 26 4.24 -2.60 -2.68
N VAL A 27 3.11 -3.18 -2.32
CA VAL A 27 1.94 -2.45 -1.82
C VAL A 27 1.99 -2.46 -0.30
N MET A 28 1.78 -1.31 0.33
CA MET A 28 1.75 -1.13 1.77
C MET A 28 0.53 -0.29 2.16
N THR A 29 0.00 -0.59 3.34
CA THR A 29 -1.13 0.12 3.95
C THR A 29 -0.72 0.64 5.32
N THR A 30 -1.31 1.75 5.75
CA THR A 30 -0.98 2.40 7.02
C THR A 30 -2.17 2.49 7.96
N SER A 31 -1.90 2.74 9.24
CA SER A 31 -2.92 3.02 10.27
C SER A 31 -3.68 4.33 10.05
N LYS A 32 -3.32 5.11 9.02
CA LYS A 32 -4.07 6.29 8.57
C LYS A 32 -4.96 6.01 7.35
N ASN A 33 -5.15 4.74 7.02
CA ASN A 33 -5.86 4.30 5.81
C ASN A 33 -5.29 4.96 4.55
N GLU A 34 -3.96 4.98 4.45
CA GLU A 34 -3.24 5.36 3.24
C GLU A 34 -2.74 4.09 2.54
N VAL A 35 -2.64 4.15 1.22
CA VAL A 35 -2.08 3.10 0.38
C VAL A 35 -0.85 3.63 -0.32
N TYR A 36 0.27 2.93 -0.19
CA TYR A 36 1.51 3.21 -0.87
C TYR A 36 1.89 2.02 -1.75
N VAL A 37 2.39 2.33 -2.93
CA VAL A 37 2.90 1.43 -3.95
C VAL A 37 4.32 1.88 -4.29
N PHE A 38 5.26 0.99 -4.02
CA PHE A 38 6.69 1.20 -4.22
C PHE A 38 7.18 0.37 -5.41
N ASP A 39 8.10 0.92 -6.19
CA ASP A 39 8.89 0.13 -7.14
C ASP A 39 10.13 -0.39 -6.40
N VAL A 40 10.19 -1.70 -6.18
CA VAL A 40 11.27 -2.29 -5.37
C VAL A 40 12.58 -2.46 -6.13
N GLU A 41 12.53 -2.50 -7.46
CA GLU A 41 13.74 -2.57 -8.29
C GLU A 41 14.39 -1.20 -8.39
N ALA A 42 13.58 -0.16 -8.66
CA ALA A 42 14.03 1.23 -8.69
C ALA A 42 14.27 1.82 -7.29
N LYS A 43 13.81 1.14 -6.23
CA LYS A 43 13.94 1.56 -4.82
C LYS A 43 13.36 2.96 -4.57
N GLU A 44 12.18 3.21 -5.12
CA GLU A 44 11.50 4.50 -5.00
C GLU A 44 9.98 4.36 -4.82
N LEU A 45 9.34 5.50 -4.51
CA LEU A 45 7.89 5.59 -4.48
C LEU A 45 7.34 5.51 -5.92
N GLY A 46 6.46 4.55 -6.18
CA GLY A 46 5.91 4.34 -7.51
C GLY A 46 4.96 5.45 -7.95
N GLU A 47 4.84 5.61 -9.27
CA GLU A 47 3.99 6.63 -9.91
C GLU A 47 2.51 6.56 -9.46
N TRP A 48 2.01 5.36 -9.18
CA TRP A 48 0.65 5.18 -8.68
C TRP A 48 0.45 5.96 -7.38
N SER A 49 1.38 5.85 -6.43
CA SER A 49 1.28 6.51 -5.12
C SER A 49 1.36 8.02 -5.23
N LYS A 50 2.29 8.53 -6.06
CA LYS A 50 2.45 9.97 -6.29
C LYS A 50 1.14 10.61 -6.76
N ARG A 51 0.31 9.87 -7.49
CA ARG A 51 -0.97 10.34 -8.03
C ARG A 51 -2.17 10.04 -7.12
N HIS A 52 -2.21 8.88 -6.48
CA HIS A 52 -3.44 8.36 -5.87
C HIS A 52 -3.44 8.32 -4.34
N THR A 53 -2.28 8.28 -3.65
CA THR A 53 -2.26 8.15 -2.18
C THR A 53 -3.00 9.32 -1.49
N GLN A 54 -2.84 10.54 -2.01
CA GLN A 54 -3.54 11.73 -1.51
C GLN A 54 -4.97 11.88 -2.06
N GLN A 55 -5.38 11.06 -3.03
CA GLN A 55 -6.67 11.12 -3.72
C GLN A 55 -7.49 9.86 -3.50
N LEU A 56 -7.23 9.12 -2.41
CA LEU A 56 -8.04 7.96 -2.05
C LEU A 56 -9.48 8.40 -1.73
N PRO A 57 -10.48 7.53 -1.97
CA PRO A 57 -11.86 7.86 -1.63
C PRO A 57 -11.97 8.28 -0.15
N THR A 58 -12.66 9.39 0.13
CA THR A 58 -12.86 9.91 1.49
C THR A 58 -13.42 8.84 2.44
N ARG A 59 -14.37 8.02 1.96
CA ARG A 59 -14.95 6.89 2.71
C ARG A 59 -13.91 5.86 3.19
N PHE A 60 -12.78 5.74 2.49
CA PHE A 60 -11.70 4.82 2.86
C PHE A 60 -10.79 5.48 3.90
N GLN A 61 -10.43 6.75 3.68
CA GLN A 61 -9.59 7.51 4.61
C GLN A 61 -10.26 7.70 5.97
N ASP A 62 -11.55 8.06 5.97
CA ASP A 62 -12.35 8.30 7.18
C ASP A 62 -12.90 7.02 7.81
N PHE A 63 -12.58 5.85 7.26
CA PHE A 63 -13.06 4.58 7.80
C PHE A 63 -12.49 4.38 9.22
N PRO A 64 -13.33 4.12 10.23
CA PRO A 64 -12.88 4.07 11.64
C PRO A 64 -12.09 2.80 11.99
N GLY A 65 -12.01 1.84 11.08
CA GLY A 65 -11.14 0.68 11.20
C GLY A 65 -9.82 0.88 10.48
N GLU A 66 -8.79 0.19 10.95
CA GLU A 66 -7.51 0.13 10.23
C GLU A 66 -7.52 -1.07 9.29
N VAL A 67 -6.84 -0.95 8.15
CA VAL A 67 -6.57 -2.11 7.29
C VAL A 67 -5.72 -3.10 8.06
N ILE A 68 -6.20 -4.34 8.22
CA ILE A 68 -5.47 -5.42 8.93
C ILE A 68 -4.80 -6.40 7.97
N GLY A 69 -5.14 -6.33 6.68
CA GLY A 69 -4.62 -7.25 5.69
C GLY A 69 -4.94 -6.85 4.27
N LEU A 70 -4.18 -7.43 3.34
CA LEU A 70 -4.38 -7.27 1.91
C LEU A 70 -4.15 -8.59 1.17
N SER A 71 -4.75 -8.71 -0.01
CA SER A 71 -4.53 -9.84 -0.92
C SER A 71 -4.52 -9.38 -2.37
N PHE A 72 -3.71 -10.06 -3.19
CA PHE A 72 -3.61 -9.81 -4.63
C PHE A 72 -4.53 -10.74 -5.39
N HIS A 73 -5.29 -10.20 -6.35
CA HIS A 73 -6.17 -11.01 -7.16
C HIS A 73 -5.36 -11.80 -8.22
N LYS A 74 -5.44 -13.14 -8.20
CA LYS A 74 -4.63 -13.99 -9.10
C LYS A 74 -4.88 -13.71 -10.59
N MET A 75 -6.14 -13.44 -10.95
CA MET A 75 -6.55 -13.20 -12.34
C MET A 75 -6.51 -11.73 -12.75
N SER A 76 -6.40 -10.80 -11.80
CA SER A 76 -6.38 -9.35 -12.07
C SER A 76 -5.09 -8.77 -11.48
N PRO A 77 -4.01 -8.68 -12.30
CA PRO A 77 -2.66 -8.31 -11.84
C PRO A 77 -2.61 -6.97 -11.09
N PHE A 78 -3.54 -6.08 -11.41
CA PHE A 78 -3.55 -4.68 -10.98
C PHE A 78 -4.59 -4.43 -9.89
N SER A 79 -5.16 -5.49 -9.31
CA SER A 79 -6.19 -5.39 -8.26
C SER A 79 -5.68 -5.93 -6.93
N VAL A 80 -5.85 -5.12 -5.91
CA VAL A 80 -5.58 -5.45 -4.51
C VAL A 80 -6.88 -5.32 -3.73
N MET A 81 -7.17 -6.31 -2.91
CA MET A 81 -8.25 -6.24 -1.93
C MET A 81 -7.63 -5.97 -0.56
N VAL A 82 -8.14 -4.97 0.14
CA VAL A 82 -7.78 -4.66 1.53
C VAL A 82 -8.98 -4.95 2.43
N TYR A 83 -8.73 -5.40 3.66
CA TYR A 83 -9.78 -5.74 4.60
C TYR A 83 -9.45 -5.26 6.01
N SER A 84 -10.51 -5.00 6.79
CA SER A 84 -10.45 -4.55 8.18
C SER A 84 -11.29 -5.50 9.07
N ALA A 85 -11.10 -5.43 10.39
CA ALA A 85 -11.92 -6.15 11.37
C ALA A 85 -13.23 -5.41 11.73
N ARG A 86 -13.44 -4.19 11.21
CA ARG A 86 -14.60 -3.34 11.49
C ARG A 86 -15.63 -3.38 10.38
#